data_AF-D6GW03-F1
#
_entry.id   AF-D6GW03-F1
#
_cell.length_a   1.000
_cell.length_b   1.000
_cell.length_c   1.000
_cell.angle_alpha   90.00
_cell.angle_beta   90.00
_cell.angle_gamma   90.00
#
_symmetry.space_group_name_H-M   'P 1'
#
loop_
_entity.id
_entity.type
_entity.pdbx_description
1 polymer ?
#
loop_
_entity_poly.entity_id
_entity_poly.type
_entity_poly.pdbx_seq_one_letter_code
_entity_poly.pdbx_strand_id
1 'polypeptide(L)'
;MKYNALKLFGKDILEQANGFSRLCTEGKRWHGSTLLITLDACLDSTGLNYFSVVVPKVIEFDRKYVNTGLIKRCSDFHLIENKKLLEMFKNERVWNAMSQICNFLSSEKNNQEFKRLREWAVKADPHNLKKDSIGRIKGVGISTFQYLRIQCGIDTIMPDKVIAKWISSNFVVVKTPYECIEKGMKISHLLGITGIELCWAIWIKESGELDKIAIE
;
A
#
# COMPACT_ATOMS: atom_id res chain seq x y z
N MET A 1 20.36 -11.21 -23.17
CA MET A 1 19.47 -10.87 -22.03
C MET A 1 18.03 -10.92 -22.51
N LYS A 2 17.21 -11.89 -22.04
CA LYS A 2 15.85 -12.10 -22.57
C LYS A 2 14.77 -11.22 -21.93
N TYR A 3 15.03 -10.60 -20.79
CA TYR A 3 14.08 -9.70 -20.11
C TYR A 3 14.79 -8.41 -19.68
N ASN A 4 14.15 -7.28 -19.96
CA ASN A 4 14.55 -5.94 -19.55
C ASN A 4 13.27 -5.19 -19.18
N ALA A 5 13.23 -4.55 -18.00
CA ALA A 5 12.08 -3.76 -17.55
C ALA A 5 11.59 -2.79 -18.63
N LEU A 6 12.51 -2.10 -19.31
CA LEU A 6 12.17 -1.11 -20.35
C LEU A 6 11.39 -1.73 -21.51
N LYS A 7 11.72 -2.97 -21.88
CA LYS A 7 11.00 -3.68 -22.96
C LYS A 7 9.61 -4.15 -22.52
N LEU A 8 9.43 -4.44 -21.23
CA LEU A 8 8.16 -4.95 -20.71
C LEU A 8 7.17 -3.85 -20.38
N PHE A 9 7.64 -2.74 -19.83
CA PHE A 9 6.79 -1.67 -19.31
C PHE A 9 6.85 -0.39 -20.15
N GLY A 10 7.90 -0.18 -20.94
CA GLY A 10 8.15 1.10 -21.59
C GLY A 10 8.71 2.14 -20.62
N LYS A 11 9.18 3.26 -21.17
CA LYS A 11 9.87 4.31 -20.40
C LYS A 11 8.92 5.01 -19.43
N ASP A 12 7.76 5.44 -19.91
CA ASP A 12 6.84 6.29 -19.15
C ASP A 12 6.28 5.60 -17.89
N ILE A 13 5.94 4.30 -18.02
CA ILE A 13 5.49 3.49 -16.87
C ILE A 13 6.60 3.36 -15.83
N LEU A 14 7.84 3.14 -16.26
CA LEU A 14 8.96 3.00 -15.33
C LEU A 14 9.32 4.32 -14.65
N GLU A 15 9.24 5.44 -15.36
CA GLU A 15 9.44 6.76 -14.75
C GLU A 15 8.38 7.05 -13.68
N GLN A 16 7.10 6.77 -13.96
CA GLN A 16 6.04 6.91 -12.96
C GLN A 16 6.23 5.94 -11.79
N ALA A 17 6.53 4.67 -12.05
CA ALA A 17 6.78 3.67 -11.01
C ALA A 17 7.96 4.05 -10.10
N ASN A 18 9.04 4.61 -10.67
CA ASN A 18 10.15 5.14 -9.89
C ASN A 18 9.71 6.33 -9.02
N GLY A 19 8.87 7.22 -9.55
CA GLY A 19 8.27 8.32 -8.80
C GLY A 19 7.52 7.85 -7.55
N PHE A 20 6.62 6.87 -7.70
CA PHE A 20 5.92 6.28 -6.55
C PHE A 20 6.86 5.56 -5.59
N SER A 21 7.83 4.82 -6.10
CA SER A 21 8.84 4.13 -5.28
C SER A 21 9.64 5.11 -4.41
N ARG A 22 10.03 6.27 -4.97
CA ARG A 22 10.68 7.35 -4.23
C ARG A 22 9.76 7.92 -3.15
N LEU A 23 8.49 8.21 -3.47
CA LEU A 23 7.55 8.72 -2.47
C LEU A 23 7.35 7.75 -1.30
N CYS A 24 7.26 6.43 -1.56
CA CYS A 24 7.19 5.42 -0.51
C CYS A 24 8.49 5.39 0.34
N THR A 25 9.65 5.37 -0.32
CA THR A 25 10.96 5.32 0.35
C THR A 25 11.21 6.55 1.22
N GLU A 26 10.82 7.73 0.74
CA GLU A 26 10.97 8.99 1.46
C GLU A 26 9.88 9.19 2.52
N GLY A 27 8.82 8.37 2.52
CA GLY A 27 7.67 8.55 3.40
C GLY A 27 6.85 9.78 3.07
N LYS A 28 6.81 10.14 1.78
CA LYS A 28 6.13 11.33 1.25
C LYS A 28 4.82 11.02 0.52
N ARG A 29 4.49 9.74 0.28
CA ARG A 29 3.15 9.36 -0.22
C ARG A 29 2.08 10.00 0.65
N TRP A 30 1.04 10.53 0.01
CA TRP A 30 -0.04 11.24 0.71
C TRP A 30 0.48 12.42 1.55
N HIS A 31 1.44 13.16 1.01
CA HIS A 31 2.12 14.28 1.67
C HIS A 31 2.71 13.94 3.05
N GLY A 32 3.08 12.66 3.25
CA GLY A 32 3.61 12.14 4.51
C GLY A 32 2.56 11.90 5.61
N SER A 33 1.27 11.97 5.29
CA SER A 33 0.20 11.66 6.23
C SER A 33 0.15 10.17 6.53
N THR A 34 0.58 9.77 7.73
CA THR A 34 0.51 8.38 8.19
C THR A 34 -0.93 7.85 8.20
N LEU A 35 -1.88 8.72 8.52
CA LEU A 35 -3.29 8.42 8.49
C LEU A 35 -3.75 8.05 7.07
N LEU A 36 -3.42 8.86 6.06
CA LEU A 36 -3.83 8.59 4.68
C LEU A 36 -3.10 7.39 4.09
N ILE A 37 -1.81 7.20 4.41
CA ILE A 37 -1.05 5.98 4.06
C ILE A 37 -1.75 4.73 4.62
N THR A 38 -2.19 4.79 5.88
CA THR A 38 -2.87 3.66 6.53
C THR A 38 -4.22 3.39 5.87
N LEU A 39 -4.98 4.45 5.54
CA LEU A 39 -6.27 4.35 4.88
C LEU A 39 -6.13 3.73 3.47
N ASP A 40 -5.19 4.24 2.68
CA ASP A 40 -4.85 3.73 1.34
C ASP A 40 -4.59 2.22 1.39
N ALA A 41 -3.80 1.76 2.36
CA ALA A 41 -3.50 0.34 2.50
C ALA A 41 -4.69 -0.51 2.94
N CYS A 42 -5.54 0.02 3.82
CA CYS A 42 -6.77 -0.67 4.21
C CYS A 42 -7.75 -0.81 3.05
N LEU A 43 -7.89 0.24 2.22
CA LEU A 43 -8.79 0.26 1.07
C LEU A 43 -8.30 -0.61 -0.08
N ASP A 44 -7.01 -0.59 -0.41
CA ASP A 44 -6.43 -1.39 -1.50
C ASP A 44 -6.72 -2.90 -1.32
N SER A 45 -6.64 -3.36 -0.07
CA SER A 45 -6.89 -4.77 0.27
C SER A 45 -8.33 -5.25 0.10
N THR A 46 -9.24 -4.40 -0.37
CA THR A 46 -10.64 -4.76 -0.69
C THR A 46 -10.80 -5.35 -2.08
N GLY A 47 -9.77 -5.29 -2.93
CA GLY A 47 -9.83 -5.79 -4.31
C GLY A 47 -10.57 -4.87 -5.27
N LEU A 48 -10.79 -3.61 -4.88
CA LEU A 48 -11.26 -2.54 -5.75
C LEU A 48 -10.11 -2.10 -6.69
N ASN A 49 -10.45 -1.45 -7.80
CA ASN A 49 -9.43 -0.88 -8.67
C ASN A 49 -8.71 0.27 -7.95
N TYR A 50 -7.37 0.21 -7.92
CA TYR A 50 -6.56 1.14 -7.15
C TYR A 50 -6.76 2.60 -7.60
N PHE A 51 -6.53 2.89 -8.89
CA PHE A 51 -6.51 4.25 -9.41
C PHE A 51 -7.90 4.88 -9.58
N SER A 52 -8.90 4.09 -9.99
CA SER A 52 -10.26 4.61 -10.24
C SER A 52 -11.19 4.55 -9.03
N VAL A 53 -10.85 3.81 -7.97
CA VAL A 53 -11.71 3.66 -6.78
C VAL A 53 -11.00 3.93 -5.47
N VAL A 54 -9.81 3.35 -5.23
CA VAL A 54 -9.11 3.52 -3.95
C VAL A 54 -8.58 4.94 -3.80
N VAL A 55 -7.79 5.42 -4.77
CA VAL A 55 -7.21 6.78 -4.74
C VAL A 55 -8.29 7.86 -4.59
N PRO A 56 -9.39 7.87 -5.37
CA PRO A 56 -10.47 8.84 -5.19
C PRO A 56 -11.10 8.82 -3.80
N LYS A 57 -11.24 7.65 -3.17
CA LYS A 57 -11.79 7.54 -1.80
C LYS A 57 -10.84 8.09 -0.75
N VAL A 58 -9.53 7.89 -0.91
CA VAL A 58 -8.53 8.49 -0.02
C VAL A 58 -8.54 10.01 -0.16
N ILE A 59 -8.62 10.54 -1.39
CA ILE A 59 -8.76 11.98 -1.66
C ILE A 59 -10.06 12.54 -1.09
N GLU A 60 -11.18 11.83 -1.20
CA GLU A 60 -12.46 12.24 -0.59
C GLU A 60 -12.35 12.33 0.93
N PHE A 61 -11.71 11.33 1.56
CA PHE A 61 -11.46 11.31 3.00
C PHE A 61 -10.56 12.48 3.43
N ASP A 62 -9.47 12.71 2.69
CA ASP A 62 -8.55 13.82 2.90
C ASP A 62 -9.27 15.18 2.86
N ARG A 63 -10.03 15.44 1.79
CA ARG A 63 -10.83 16.66 1.62
C ARG A 63 -11.85 16.86 2.74
N LYS A 64 -12.51 15.79 3.18
CA LYS A 64 -13.59 15.89 4.17
C LYS A 64 -13.08 16.11 5.58
N TYR A 65 -11.94 15.50 5.95
CA TYR A 65 -11.52 15.44 7.35
C TYR A 65 -10.10 15.94 7.62
N VAL A 66 -9.15 15.71 6.72
CA VAL A 66 -7.74 16.04 6.97
C VAL A 66 -7.45 17.48 6.55
N ASN A 67 -7.83 17.87 5.33
CA ASN A 67 -7.67 19.24 4.83
C ASN A 67 -8.51 20.27 5.59
N THR A 68 -9.64 19.85 6.19
CA THR A 68 -10.44 20.71 7.08
C THR A 68 -9.82 20.85 8.47
N GLY A 69 -8.78 20.06 8.78
CA GLY A 69 -8.13 20.02 10.08
C GLY A 69 -8.94 19.31 11.18
N LEU A 70 -10.06 18.64 10.83
CA LEU A 70 -10.89 17.89 11.78
C LEU A 70 -10.12 16.73 12.40
N ILE A 71 -9.31 16.04 11.59
CA ILE A 71 -8.38 15.01 12.03
C ILE A 71 -7.02 15.31 11.42
N LYS A 72 -5.94 15.13 12.18
CA LYS A 72 -4.57 15.40 11.70
C LYS A 72 -3.68 14.18 11.73
N ARG A 73 -4.01 13.21 12.57
CA ARG A 73 -3.15 12.05 12.85
C ARG A 73 -3.97 10.81 13.21
N CYS A 74 -3.33 9.66 13.31
CA CYS A 74 -3.99 8.40 13.67
C CYS A 74 -4.73 8.50 15.01
N SER A 75 -4.19 9.26 15.97
CA SER A 75 -4.85 9.43 17.28
C SER A 75 -6.21 10.11 17.18
N ASP A 76 -6.46 10.91 16.14
CA ASP A 76 -7.69 11.67 15.94
C ASP A 76 -8.77 10.83 15.24
N PHE A 77 -8.43 9.62 14.75
CA PHE A 77 -9.36 8.81 13.95
C PHE A 77 -10.65 8.45 14.70
N HIS A 78 -10.57 8.31 16.02
CA HIS A 78 -11.73 8.03 16.89
C HIS A 78 -12.75 9.18 16.94
N LEU A 79 -12.40 10.38 16.46
CA LEU A 79 -13.32 11.53 16.41
C LEU A 79 -14.35 11.41 15.28
N ILE A 80 -14.14 10.50 14.32
CA ILE A 80 -15.10 10.29 13.22
C ILE A 80 -16.16 9.29 13.67
N GLU A 81 -17.42 9.68 13.57
CA GLU A 81 -18.55 8.78 13.84
C GLU A 81 -18.55 7.56 12.92
N ASN A 82 -18.74 6.37 13.51
CA ASN A 82 -18.78 5.09 12.77
C ASN A 82 -19.75 5.11 11.59
N LYS A 83 -20.91 5.78 11.72
CA LYS A 83 -21.90 5.90 10.64
C LYS A 83 -21.31 6.58 9.39
N LYS A 84 -20.53 7.65 9.58
CA LYS A 84 -19.87 8.38 8.48
C LYS A 84 -18.79 7.54 7.80
N LEU A 85 -18.06 6.73 8.56
CA LEU A 85 -17.07 5.79 8.03
C LEU A 85 -17.74 4.65 7.23
N LEU A 86 -18.86 4.13 7.72
CA LEU A 86 -19.66 3.11 7.02
C LEU A 86 -20.24 3.66 5.71
N GLU A 87 -20.76 4.88 5.71
CA GLU A 87 -21.27 5.54 4.49
C GLU A 87 -20.20 5.69 3.41
N MET A 88 -18.98 6.09 3.81
CA MET A 88 -17.86 6.32 2.89
C MET A 88 -17.24 5.02 2.37
N PHE A 89 -16.91 4.09 3.26
CA PHE A 89 -16.17 2.89 2.88
C PHE A 89 -17.07 1.73 2.48
N LYS A 90 -18.30 1.67 3.01
CA LYS A 90 -19.26 0.57 2.85
C LYS A 90 -18.65 -0.82 3.15
N ASN A 91 -17.63 -0.83 4.02
CA ASN A 91 -16.87 -2.03 4.34
C ASN A 91 -16.37 -1.97 5.78
N GLU A 92 -16.98 -2.78 6.64
CA GLU A 92 -16.62 -2.82 8.06
C GLU A 92 -15.18 -3.30 8.31
N ARG A 93 -14.64 -4.15 7.42
CA ARG A 93 -13.28 -4.64 7.53
C ARG A 93 -12.27 -3.48 7.47
N VAL A 94 -12.50 -2.52 6.56
CA VAL A 94 -11.62 -1.36 6.34
C VAL A 94 -11.59 -0.50 7.60
N TRP A 95 -12.76 -0.13 8.12
CA TRP A 95 -12.84 0.72 9.32
C TRP A 95 -12.18 0.03 10.53
N ASN A 96 -12.45 -1.26 10.74
CA ASN A 96 -11.91 -1.98 11.88
C ASN A 96 -10.38 -2.11 11.81
N ALA A 97 -9.84 -2.43 10.62
CA ALA A 97 -8.40 -2.47 10.41
C ALA A 97 -7.77 -1.09 10.64
N MET A 98 -8.36 -0.04 10.05
CA MET A 98 -7.91 1.34 10.20
C MET A 98 -7.86 1.77 11.66
N SER A 99 -8.94 1.57 12.43
CA SER A 99 -9.01 1.90 13.86
C SER A 99 -7.93 1.20 14.67
N GLN A 100 -7.74 -0.11 14.46
CA GLN A 100 -6.75 -0.88 15.23
C GLN A 100 -5.31 -0.53 14.86
N ILE A 101 -5.02 -0.26 13.58
CA ILE A 101 -3.69 0.21 13.16
C ILE A 101 -3.44 1.61 13.72
N CYS A 102 -4.42 2.52 13.63
CA CYS A 102 -4.29 3.86 14.21
C CYS A 102 -4.01 3.81 15.71
N ASN A 103 -4.74 2.97 16.45
CA ASN A 103 -4.49 2.76 17.89
C ASN A 103 -3.08 2.23 18.16
N PHE A 104 -2.58 1.28 17.35
CA PHE A 104 -1.21 0.79 17.47
C PHE A 104 -0.19 1.92 17.27
N LEU A 105 -0.38 2.77 16.25
CA LEU A 105 0.54 3.87 15.92
C LEU A 105 0.48 5.03 16.92
N SER A 106 -0.68 5.29 17.51
CA SER A 106 -0.93 6.44 18.40
C SER A 106 -0.48 6.22 19.84
N SER A 107 0.00 5.03 20.19
CA SER A 107 0.34 4.68 21.58
C SER A 107 1.62 5.37 22.12
N GLU A 108 2.32 6.16 21.31
CA GLU A 108 3.48 6.95 21.73
C GLU A 108 3.17 8.44 21.85
N LYS A 109 3.64 9.07 22.94
CA LYS A 109 3.34 10.45 23.31
C LYS A 109 3.96 11.53 22.39
N ASN A 110 4.81 11.15 21.43
CA ASN A 110 5.70 12.08 20.74
C ASN A 110 5.39 12.33 19.26
N ASN A 111 4.16 12.06 18.79
CA ASN A 111 3.72 12.35 17.40
C ASN A 111 4.64 11.78 16.31
N GLN A 112 5.24 10.62 16.58
CA GLN A 112 6.17 9.93 15.69
C GLN A 112 5.49 8.74 14.96
N GLU A 113 4.21 8.88 14.60
CA GLU A 113 3.38 7.80 14.02
C GLU A 113 4.04 7.18 12.78
N PHE A 114 4.53 8.01 11.85
CA PHE A 114 5.21 7.50 10.66
C PHE A 114 6.50 6.75 11.01
N LYS A 115 7.30 7.30 11.93
CA LYS A 115 8.56 6.66 12.37
C LYS A 115 8.27 5.30 12.99
N ARG A 116 7.24 5.21 13.83
CA ARG A 116 6.79 3.94 14.43
C ARG A 116 6.30 2.96 13.38
N LEU A 117 5.54 3.41 12.39
CA LEU A 117 5.14 2.56 11.27
C LEU A 117 6.37 2.03 10.51
N ARG A 118 7.36 2.89 10.25
CA ARG A 118 8.62 2.49 9.59
C ARG A 118 9.44 1.52 10.45
N GLU A 119 9.58 1.77 11.75
CA GLU A 119 10.28 0.88 12.69
C GLU A 119 9.61 -0.49 12.79
N TRP A 120 8.26 -0.52 12.77
CA TRP A 120 7.51 -1.77 12.64
C TRP A 120 7.84 -2.45 11.31
N ALA A 121 7.74 -1.75 10.19
CA ALA A 121 7.88 -2.33 8.85
C ALA A 121 9.24 -3.00 8.62
N VAL A 122 10.32 -2.43 9.21
CA VAL A 122 11.67 -3.00 9.19
C VAL A 122 11.75 -4.33 9.94
N LYS A 123 11.07 -4.44 11.08
CA LYS A 123 11.10 -5.63 11.96
C LYS A 123 10.03 -6.68 11.60
N ALA A 124 9.02 -6.27 10.85
CA ALA A 124 7.85 -7.07 10.51
C ALA A 124 8.24 -8.28 9.65
N ASP A 125 7.82 -9.47 10.09
CA ASP A 125 8.03 -10.73 9.37
C ASP A 125 6.71 -11.20 8.73
N PRO A 126 6.60 -11.20 7.39
CA PRO A 126 5.39 -11.64 6.70
C PRO A 126 5.05 -13.12 6.95
N HIS A 127 6.03 -13.98 7.25
CA HIS A 127 5.79 -15.41 7.51
C HIS A 127 5.22 -15.67 8.91
N ASN A 128 5.29 -14.69 9.81
CA ASN A 128 4.78 -14.76 11.18
C ASN A 128 3.61 -13.80 11.43
N LEU A 129 2.77 -13.57 10.40
CA LEU A 129 1.68 -12.60 10.40
C LEU A 129 0.77 -12.65 11.64
N LYS A 130 0.39 -13.86 12.10
CA LYS A 130 -0.52 -14.02 13.26
C LYS A 130 0.09 -13.58 14.60
N LYS A 131 1.42 -13.52 14.70
CA LYS A 131 2.14 -13.07 15.90
C LYS A 131 2.50 -11.58 15.85
N ASP A 132 2.48 -10.99 14.65
CA ASP A 132 2.81 -9.58 14.43
C ASP A 132 1.74 -8.63 15.00
N SER A 133 2.17 -7.45 15.49
CA SER A 133 1.29 -6.44 16.08
C SER A 133 0.21 -5.91 15.13
N ILE A 134 0.57 -5.65 13.88
CA ILE A 134 -0.36 -5.21 12.82
C ILE A 134 -0.93 -6.43 12.10
N GLY A 135 -0.11 -7.45 11.83
CA GLY A 135 -0.54 -8.65 11.09
C GLY A 135 -1.67 -9.44 11.75
N ARG A 136 -1.77 -9.42 13.09
CA ARG A 136 -2.86 -10.09 13.84
C ARG A 136 -4.19 -9.35 13.84
N ILE A 137 -4.23 -8.10 13.37
CA ILE A 137 -5.44 -7.28 13.36
C ILE A 137 -6.48 -7.90 12.43
N LYS A 138 -7.70 -8.10 12.94
CA LYS A 138 -8.80 -8.62 12.11
C LYS A 138 -9.09 -7.65 10.96
N GLY A 139 -8.91 -8.13 9.73
CA GLY A 139 -9.07 -7.31 8.54
C GLY A 139 -7.74 -6.86 7.90
N VAL A 140 -6.60 -7.16 8.52
CA VAL A 140 -5.29 -7.05 7.89
C VAL A 140 -4.93 -8.41 7.30
N GLY A 141 -4.77 -8.45 5.97
CA GLY A 141 -4.23 -9.61 5.26
C GLY A 141 -2.77 -9.40 4.88
N ILE A 142 -2.14 -10.43 4.33
CA ILE A 142 -0.75 -10.36 3.86
C ILE A 142 -0.54 -9.26 2.80
N SER A 143 -1.53 -8.98 1.95
CA SER A 143 -1.46 -7.88 0.97
C SER A 143 -1.43 -6.51 1.66
N THR A 144 -2.38 -6.23 2.58
CA THR A 144 -2.37 -5.00 3.41
C THR A 144 -1.04 -4.84 4.16
N PHE A 145 -0.57 -5.92 4.76
CA PHE A 145 0.65 -5.96 5.55
C PHE A 145 1.88 -5.59 4.72
N GLN A 146 2.04 -6.23 3.56
CA GLN A 146 3.15 -5.95 2.65
C GLN A 146 3.03 -4.57 2.02
N TYR A 147 1.82 -4.09 1.73
CA TYR A 147 1.63 -2.76 1.19
C TYR A 147 2.02 -1.68 2.20
N LEU A 148 1.66 -1.83 3.48
CA LEU A 148 2.16 -0.94 4.53
C LEU A 148 3.69 -0.95 4.62
N ARG A 149 4.34 -2.11 4.45
CA ARG A 149 5.80 -2.21 4.40
C ARG A 149 6.38 -1.47 3.19
N ILE A 150 5.76 -1.62 2.00
CA ILE A 150 6.13 -0.84 0.80
C ILE A 150 6.01 0.65 1.08
N GLN A 151 4.90 1.12 1.67
CA GLN A 151 4.69 2.53 2.01
C GLN A 151 5.72 3.09 3.01
N CYS A 152 6.43 2.22 3.72
CA CYS A 152 7.53 2.59 4.61
C CYS A 152 8.91 2.57 3.94
N GLY A 153 9.00 2.17 2.67
CA GLY A 153 10.25 2.02 1.92
C GLY A 153 10.90 0.65 2.02
N ILE A 154 10.19 -0.37 2.53
CA ILE A 154 10.71 -1.73 2.54
C ILE A 154 10.61 -2.29 1.12
N ASP A 155 11.76 -2.66 0.56
CA ASP A 155 11.79 -3.28 -0.77
C ASP A 155 11.22 -4.70 -0.70
N THR A 156 9.96 -4.82 -1.13
CA THR A 156 9.21 -6.08 -1.12
C THR A 156 8.12 -6.03 -2.18
N ILE A 157 7.51 -7.18 -2.43
CA ILE A 157 6.32 -7.31 -3.27
C ILE A 157 5.08 -7.34 -2.39
N MET A 158 4.04 -6.63 -2.83
CA MET A 158 2.69 -6.77 -2.30
C MET A 158 1.95 -7.84 -3.12
N PRO A 159 1.50 -8.94 -2.49
CA PRO A 159 0.87 -10.04 -3.20
C PRO A 159 -0.64 -9.80 -3.38
N ASP A 160 -1.02 -8.85 -4.23
CA ASP A 160 -2.41 -8.70 -4.66
C ASP A 160 -2.71 -9.59 -5.87
N LYS A 161 -3.98 -9.54 -6.33
CA LYS A 161 -4.43 -10.34 -7.47
C LYS A 161 -3.83 -9.89 -8.79
N VAL A 162 -3.62 -8.58 -8.98
CA VAL A 162 -3.10 -8.01 -10.24
C VAL A 162 -1.63 -8.41 -10.40
N ILE A 163 -0.81 -8.22 -9.37
CA ILE A 163 0.59 -8.63 -9.32
C ILE A 163 0.73 -10.14 -9.53
N ALA A 164 -0.01 -10.96 -8.78
CA ALA A 164 0.09 -12.42 -8.89
C ALA A 164 -0.30 -12.93 -10.28
N LYS A 165 -1.36 -12.37 -10.87
CA LYS A 165 -1.81 -12.70 -12.23
C LYS A 165 -0.77 -12.29 -13.26
N TRP A 166 -0.23 -11.08 -13.17
CA TRP A 166 0.77 -10.59 -14.11
C TRP A 166 2.03 -11.44 -14.08
N ILE A 167 2.55 -11.77 -12.90
CA ILE A 167 3.71 -12.66 -12.73
C ILE A 167 3.42 -14.04 -13.34
N SER A 168 2.24 -14.60 -13.08
CA SER A 168 1.83 -15.91 -13.60
C SER A 168 1.74 -15.94 -15.13
N SER A 169 1.24 -14.87 -15.74
CA SER A 169 1.09 -14.77 -17.19
C SER A 169 2.40 -14.53 -17.93
N ASN A 170 3.40 -13.91 -17.30
CA ASN A 170 4.61 -13.46 -17.98
C ASN A 170 5.88 -14.26 -17.62
N PHE A 171 5.89 -14.93 -16.46
CA PHE A 171 7.10 -15.57 -15.93
C PHE A 171 6.84 -16.97 -15.39
N VAL A 172 6.10 -17.08 -14.28
CA VAL A 172 5.97 -18.32 -13.52
C VAL A 172 4.68 -18.34 -12.74
N VAL A 173 3.99 -19.47 -12.76
CA VAL A 173 2.74 -19.67 -12.02
C VAL A 173 2.95 -19.39 -10.53
N VAL A 174 2.13 -18.52 -9.96
CA VAL A 174 2.08 -18.19 -8.54
C VAL A 174 0.83 -18.81 -7.93
N LYS A 175 1.00 -19.62 -6.88
CA LYS A 175 -0.12 -20.33 -6.23
C LYS A 175 -0.54 -19.72 -4.89
N THR A 176 0.38 -19.04 -4.22
CA THR A 176 0.14 -18.47 -2.88
C THR A 176 0.64 -17.04 -2.80
N PRO A 177 0.14 -16.22 -1.86
CA PRO A 177 0.68 -14.88 -1.63
C PRO A 177 2.17 -14.87 -1.27
N TYR A 178 2.65 -15.88 -0.53
CA TYR A 178 4.08 -16.01 -0.19
C TYR A 178 4.94 -16.32 -1.41
N GLU A 179 4.47 -17.22 -2.28
CA GLU A 179 5.12 -17.45 -3.57
C GLU A 179 5.15 -16.18 -4.43
N CYS A 180 4.09 -15.37 -4.39
CA CYS A 180 4.05 -14.10 -5.11
C CYS A 180 5.17 -13.17 -4.63
N ILE A 181 5.37 -13.09 -3.31
CA ILE A 181 6.44 -12.29 -2.72
C ILE A 181 7.81 -12.80 -3.18
N GLU A 182 8.09 -14.08 -2.98
CA GLU A 182 9.41 -14.66 -3.29
C GLU A 182 9.74 -14.64 -4.78
N LYS A 183 8.79 -15.03 -5.64
CA LYS A 183 8.98 -15.05 -7.09
C LYS A 183 9.03 -13.63 -7.66
N GLY A 184 8.18 -12.73 -7.17
CA GLY A 184 8.19 -11.33 -7.58
C GLY A 184 9.51 -10.64 -7.26
N MET A 185 10.12 -10.90 -6.09
CA MET A 185 11.45 -10.38 -5.76
C MET A 185 12.55 -10.91 -6.67
N LYS A 186 12.50 -12.21 -7.04
CA LYS A 186 13.44 -12.77 -8.01
C LYS A 186 13.29 -12.12 -9.39
N ILE A 187 12.04 -11.81 -9.78
CA ILE A 187 11.74 -11.15 -11.05
C ILE A 187 12.18 -9.69 -11.03
N SER A 188 11.98 -8.94 -9.94
CA SER A 188 12.43 -7.54 -9.85
C SER A 188 13.95 -7.46 -10.01
N HIS A 189 14.70 -8.34 -9.32
CA HIS A 189 16.16 -8.46 -9.48
C HIS A 189 16.56 -8.82 -10.92
N LEU A 190 15.88 -9.77 -11.56
CA LEU A 190 16.12 -10.14 -12.96
C LEU A 190 15.91 -8.96 -13.92
N LEU A 191 14.95 -8.09 -13.61
CA LEU A 191 14.59 -6.93 -14.42
C LEU A 191 15.44 -5.69 -14.09
N GLY A 192 16.27 -5.73 -13.05
CA GLY A 192 17.12 -4.62 -12.63
C GLY A 192 16.35 -3.47 -11.98
N ILE A 193 15.20 -3.75 -11.34
CA ILE A 193 14.38 -2.77 -10.61
C ILE A 193 14.05 -3.30 -9.21
N THR A 194 13.63 -2.40 -8.31
CA THR A 194 13.16 -2.78 -6.97
C THR A 194 11.82 -3.53 -7.02
N GLY A 195 11.50 -4.28 -5.97
CA GLY A 195 10.17 -4.87 -5.79
C GLY A 195 9.06 -3.82 -5.73
N ILE A 196 9.33 -2.68 -5.08
CA ILE A 196 8.39 -1.54 -5.04
C ILE A 196 8.09 -1.03 -6.47
N GLU A 197 9.13 -0.77 -7.26
CA GLU A 197 8.98 -0.34 -8.65
C GLU A 197 8.24 -1.38 -9.49
N LEU A 198 8.52 -2.67 -9.29
CA LEU A 198 7.80 -3.74 -9.99
C LEU A 198 6.31 -3.71 -9.67
N CYS A 199 5.91 -3.57 -8.40
CA CYS A 199 4.51 -3.46 -8.00
C CYS A 199 3.82 -2.27 -8.70
N TRP A 200 4.43 -1.08 -8.63
CA TRP A 200 3.87 0.10 -9.27
C TRP A 200 3.80 -0.03 -10.79
N ALA A 201 4.86 -0.52 -11.43
CA ALA A 201 4.90 -0.69 -12.88
C ALA A 201 3.80 -1.66 -13.37
N ILE A 202 3.56 -2.75 -12.64
CA ILE A 202 2.47 -3.68 -12.96
C ILE A 202 1.11 -3.02 -12.77
N TRP A 203 0.88 -2.34 -11.64
CA TRP A 203 -0.40 -1.67 -11.39
C TRP A 203 -0.71 -0.60 -12.44
N ILE A 204 0.26 0.24 -12.79
CA ILE A 204 0.12 1.28 -13.82
C ILE A 204 -0.18 0.64 -15.18
N LYS A 205 0.56 -0.42 -15.54
CA LYS A 205 0.38 -1.12 -16.81
C LYS A 205 -1.00 -1.77 -16.92
N GLU A 206 -1.41 -2.49 -15.88
CA GLU A 206 -2.65 -3.29 -15.89
C GLU A 206 -3.90 -2.44 -15.65
N SER A 207 -3.77 -1.24 -15.07
CA SER A 207 -4.90 -0.31 -14.96
C SER A 207 -5.25 0.35 -16.29
N GLY A 208 -4.26 0.55 -17.16
CA GLY A 208 -4.43 1.32 -18.40
C GLY A 208 -4.72 2.81 -18.15
N GLU A 209 -4.44 3.31 -16.94
CA GLU A 209 -4.82 4.66 -16.51
C GLU A 209 -3.65 5.64 -16.41
N LEU A 210 -2.54 5.41 -17.14
CA LEU A 210 -1.29 6.19 -17.05
C LEU A 210 -1.50 7.72 -16.99
N ASP A 211 -2.43 8.25 -17.80
CA ASP A 211 -2.70 9.68 -17.91
C ASP A 211 -3.54 10.27 -16.75
N LYS A 212 -4.13 9.40 -15.91
CA LYS A 212 -4.96 9.79 -14.76
C LYS A 212 -4.21 9.69 -13.43
N ILE A 213 -2.95 9.27 -13.47
CA ILE A 213 -2.16 9.01 -12.27
C ILE A 213 -1.43 10.30 -11.88
N ALA A 214 -1.93 10.97 -10.85
CA ALA A 214 -1.20 12.05 -10.19
C ALA A 214 -0.19 11.46 -9.20
N ILE A 215 1.06 11.87 -9.31
CA ILE A 215 2.10 11.56 -8.32
C ILE A 215 1.93 12.58 -7.17
N GLU A 216 1.18 12.19 -6.14
CA GLU A 216 0.95 12.97 -4.89
C GLU A 216 1.66 12.37 -3.67
#